data_AF-A0A962IIC4-F1
#
_entry.id   AF-A0A962IIC4-F1
#
_cell.length_a   1.000
_cell.length_b   1.000
_cell.length_c   1.000
_cell.angle_alpha   90.00
_cell.angle_beta   90.00
_cell.angle_gamma   90.00
#
_symmetry.space_group_name_H-M   'P 1'
#
loop_
_entity.id
_entity.type
_entity.pdbx_description
1 polymer ?
#
loop_
_entity_poly.entity_id
_entity_poly.type
_entity_poly.pdbx_seq_one_letter_code
_entity_poly.pdbx_strand_id
1 'polypeptide(L)'
;GGPYVQELEILRVGRERQLVFRHWLLNGFDPDDSDNDDALPVRLLAGIDRGGFEFRTVDDRGEISDWTDDWDEESQTPVMIRLQMRMKEDSRLVWPTLDVAMVVDAGSTRGNAGGTFFNTQTQ
;
A
#
# COMPACT_ATOMS: atom_id res chain seq x y z
N GLY A 1 -6.43 16.69 12.86
CA GLY A 1 -6.12 15.62 11.91
C GLY A 1 -5.66 16.27 10.64
N GLY A 2 -4.38 16.13 10.30
CA GLY A 2 -3.83 16.55 9.01
C GLY A 2 -3.71 15.36 8.07
N PRO A 3 -3.23 15.57 6.83
CA PRO A 3 -2.93 14.48 5.91
C PRO A 3 -1.72 13.66 6.39
N TYR A 4 -1.78 12.34 6.18
CA TYR A 4 -0.73 11.40 6.54
C TYR A 4 -0.37 10.52 5.34
N VAL A 5 0.89 10.14 5.26
CA VAL A 5 1.34 9.00 4.45
C VAL A 5 1.26 7.76 5.32
N GLN A 6 0.77 6.66 4.73
CA GLN A 6 0.61 5.38 5.41
C GLN A 6 1.23 4.30 4.53
N GLU A 7 2.00 3.42 5.15
CA GLU A 7 2.68 2.33 4.48
C GLU A 7 2.35 1.00 5.16
N LEU A 8 2.12 -0.01 4.34
CA LEU A 8 2.03 -1.40 4.74
C LEU A 8 3.14 -2.18 4.05
N GLU A 9 3.93 -2.90 4.83
CA GLU A 9 5.09 -3.62 4.31
C GLU A 9 5.15 -5.04 4.88
N ILE A 10 5.57 -6.00 4.05
CA ILE A 10 5.90 -7.36 4.49
C ILE A 10 7.42 -7.49 4.64
N LEU A 11 7.90 -7.34 5.86
CA LEU A 11 9.32 -7.45 6.19
C LEU A 11 9.73 -8.89 6.49
N ARG A 12 10.95 -9.26 6.11
CA ARG A 12 11.56 -10.54 6.54
C ARG A 12 12.40 -10.32 7.79
N VAL A 13 12.03 -11.00 8.88
CA VAL A 13 12.75 -10.97 10.16
C VAL A 13 13.22 -12.37 10.49
N GLY A 14 14.50 -12.65 10.23
CA GLY A 14 15.06 -13.99 10.37
C GLY A 14 14.42 -15.01 9.42
N ARG A 15 13.71 -16.01 9.98
CA ARG A 15 13.06 -17.08 9.23
C ARG A 15 11.58 -16.85 8.95
N GLU A 16 11.01 -15.78 9.47
CA GLU A 16 9.59 -15.44 9.27
C GLU A 16 9.44 -14.10 8.57
N ARG A 17 8.22 -13.84 8.10
CA ARG A 17 7.80 -12.52 7.63
C ARG A 17 6.82 -11.90 8.61
N GLN A 18 6.77 -10.57 8.62
CA GLN A 18 5.90 -9.77 9.46
C GLN A 18 5.23 -8.69 8.61
N LEU A 19 3.92 -8.49 8.80
CA LEU A 19 3.21 -7.34 8.25
C LEU A 19 3.39 -6.19 9.23
N VAL A 20 3.90 -5.08 8.73
CA VAL A 20 4.15 -3.89 9.54
C VAL A 20 3.48 -2.67 8.92
N PHE A 21 3.30 -1.65 9.75
CA PHE A 21 2.68 -0.39 9.40
C PHE A 21 3.55 0.78 9.84
N ARG A 22 3.70 1.76 8.95
CA ARG A 22 4.32 3.06 9.25
C ARG A 22 3.40 4.19 8.85
N HIS A 23 3.58 5.33 9.52
CA HIS A 23 2.84 6.53 9.17
C HIS A 23 3.67 7.78 9.45
N TRP A 24 3.51 8.78 8.59
CA TRP A 24 4.18 10.08 8.70
C TRP A 24 3.19 11.19 8.39
N LEU A 25 3.42 12.37 8.95
CA LEU A 25 2.69 13.57 8.53
C LEU A 25 3.09 13.88 7.08
N LEU A 26 2.12 14.17 6.20
CA LEU A 26 2.42 14.45 4.79
C LEU A 26 3.27 15.72 4.59
N ASN A 27 3.21 16.64 5.55
CA ASN A 27 3.94 17.91 5.47
C ASN A 27 5.45 17.66 5.54
N GLY A 28 6.14 17.81 4.41
CA GLY A 28 7.58 17.59 4.33
C GLY A 28 7.97 16.11 4.24
N PHE A 29 7.02 15.21 3.95
CA PHE A 29 7.36 13.82 3.64
C PHE A 29 8.12 13.76 2.32
N ASP A 30 9.32 13.20 2.37
CA ASP A 30 10.13 12.86 1.21
C ASP A 30 10.43 11.36 1.28
N PRO A 31 9.98 10.55 0.30
CA PRO A 31 10.19 9.10 0.33
C PRO A 31 11.67 8.69 0.36
N ASP A 32 12.58 9.57 -0.07
CA ASP A 32 14.03 9.31 -0.09
C ASP A 32 14.74 9.80 1.19
N ASP A 33 14.01 10.39 2.14
CA ASP A 33 14.59 10.88 3.40
C ASP A 33 14.85 9.72 4.37
N SER A 34 16.13 9.51 4.68
CA SER A 34 16.58 8.49 5.64
C SER A 34 16.04 8.69 7.05
N ASP A 35 15.64 9.90 7.43
CA ASP A 35 15.03 10.15 8.74
C ASP A 35 13.65 9.47 8.86
N ASN A 36 13.01 9.11 7.74
CA ASN A 36 11.77 8.31 7.76
C ASN A 36 12.02 6.86 8.19
N ASP A 37 13.23 6.33 7.99
CA ASP A 37 13.61 4.97 8.37
C ASP A 37 13.82 4.79 9.89
N ASP A 38 14.05 5.90 10.60
CA ASP A 38 14.28 5.90 12.06
C ASP A 38 13.00 5.60 12.85
N ALA A 39 11.82 5.75 12.25
CA ALA A 39 10.55 5.40 12.86
C ALA A 39 10.39 3.87 12.89
N LEU A 40 10.53 3.27 14.09
CA LEU A 40 10.29 1.85 14.28
C LEU A 40 8.87 1.46 13.85
N PRO A 41 8.71 0.51 12.91
CA PRO A 41 7.41 0.18 12.38
C PRO A 41 6.53 -0.53 13.40
N VAL A 42 5.21 -0.29 13.32
CA VAL A 42 4.23 -0.97 14.15
C VAL A 42 3.96 -2.35 13.55
N ARG A 43 4.33 -3.40 14.26
CA ARG A 43 4.03 -4.78 13.83
C ARG A 43 2.54 -5.08 13.98
N LEU A 44 1.88 -5.33 12.85
CA LEU A 44 0.47 -5.73 12.80
C LEU A 44 0.30 -7.24 12.92
N LEU A 45 1.16 -8.00 12.23
CA LEU A 45 1.07 -9.46 12.19
C LEU A 45 2.45 -10.11 12.09
N ALA A 46 2.63 -11.26 12.75
CA ALA A 46 3.84 -12.08 12.70
C ALA A 46 3.54 -13.52 12.28
N GLY A 47 4.58 -14.32 12.06
CA GLY A 47 4.44 -15.73 11.69
C GLY A 47 3.88 -15.93 10.28
N ILE A 48 4.17 -15.01 9.37
CA ILE A 48 3.84 -15.16 7.94
C ILE A 48 4.93 -16.01 7.30
N ASP A 49 4.52 -17.05 6.59
CA ASP A 49 5.43 -17.91 5.81
C ASP A 49 5.70 -17.28 4.43
N ARG A 50 4.64 -16.90 3.73
CA ARG A 50 4.70 -16.16 2.45
C ARG A 50 3.50 -15.24 2.31
N GLY A 51 3.66 -14.19 1.52
CA GLY A 51 2.59 -13.27 1.20
C GLY A 51 3.09 -12.17 0.28
N GLY A 52 2.15 -11.42 -0.27
CA GLY A 52 2.40 -10.36 -1.22
C GLY A 52 1.16 -9.53 -1.47
N PHE A 53 1.40 -8.42 -2.17
CA PHE A 53 0.36 -7.56 -2.70
C PHE A 53 0.15 -7.90 -4.17
N GLU A 54 -1.10 -7.88 -4.60
CA GLU A 54 -1.48 -7.91 -6.01
C GLU A 54 -2.33 -6.68 -6.32
N PHE A 55 -2.25 -6.22 -7.55
CA PHE A 55 -2.86 -4.98 -7.98
C PHE A 55 -3.73 -5.21 -9.22
N ARG A 56 -4.77 -4.39 -9.35
CA ARG A 56 -5.51 -4.19 -10.60
C ARG A 56 -5.55 -2.72 -10.94
N THR A 57 -5.35 -2.44 -12.20
CA THR A 57 -5.37 -1.10 -12.81
C THR A 57 -6.46 -1.04 -13.86
N VAL A 58 -6.63 0.13 -14.47
CA VAL A 58 -7.46 0.33 -15.65
C VAL A 58 -6.54 0.47 -16.84
N ASP A 59 -6.72 -0.34 -17.86
CA ASP A 59 -5.91 -0.28 -19.07
C ASP A 59 -6.32 0.89 -19.99
N ASP A 60 -5.59 1.05 -21.09
CA ASP A 60 -5.84 2.09 -22.10
C ASP A 60 -7.25 2.04 -22.73
N ARG A 61 -7.95 0.90 -22.59
CA ARG A 61 -9.31 0.68 -23.09
C ARG A 61 -10.37 0.96 -22.04
N GLY A 62 -9.98 1.28 -20.81
CA GLY A 62 -10.90 1.47 -19.70
C GLY A 62 -11.32 0.17 -19.02
N GLU A 63 -10.66 -0.96 -19.31
CA GLU A 63 -10.97 -2.27 -18.74
C GLU A 63 -10.10 -2.55 -17.51
N ILE A 64 -10.67 -3.26 -16.53
CA ILE A 64 -9.93 -3.66 -15.33
C ILE A 64 -8.98 -4.79 -15.71
N SER A 65 -7.69 -4.60 -15.43
CA SER A 65 -6.66 -5.61 -15.70
C SER A 65 -6.80 -6.84 -14.80
N ASP A 66 -6.11 -7.92 -15.20
CA ASP A 66 -5.91 -9.07 -14.33
C ASP A 66 -5.05 -8.71 -13.11
N TRP A 67 -5.10 -9.57 -12.09
CA TRP A 67 -4.22 -9.41 -10.93
C TRP A 67 -2.77 -9.59 -11.35
N THR A 68 -1.91 -8.68 -10.91
CA THR A 68 -0.46 -8.75 -11.08
C THR A 68 0.23 -8.40 -9.77
N ASP A 69 1.36 -9.04 -9.47
CA ASP A 69 2.21 -8.71 -8.32
C ASP A 69 3.18 -7.55 -8.62
N ASP A 70 3.13 -7.04 -9.84
CA ASP A 70 3.93 -5.94 -10.33
C ASP A 70 3.11 -4.65 -10.47
N TRP A 71 3.73 -3.53 -10.11
CA TRP A 71 3.16 -2.19 -10.27
C TRP A 71 4.23 -1.22 -10.75
N ASP A 72 4.72 -1.45 -11.98
CA ASP A 72 5.77 -0.65 -12.63
C ASP A 72 5.36 0.81 -12.94
N GLU A 73 4.06 1.09 -13.12
CA GLU A 73 3.56 2.43 -13.43
C GLU A 73 3.02 3.15 -12.18
N GLU A 74 3.92 3.72 -11.37
CA GLU A 74 3.59 4.52 -10.18
C GLU A 74 2.61 5.68 -10.48
N SER A 75 2.59 6.15 -11.73
CA SER A 75 1.69 7.22 -12.18
C SER A 75 0.22 6.81 -12.27
N GLN A 76 -0.08 5.51 -12.24
CA GLN A 76 -1.43 4.96 -12.29
C GLN A 76 -1.82 4.34 -10.95
N THR A 77 -2.72 4.99 -10.22
CA THR A 77 -3.22 4.42 -8.96
C THR A 77 -4.04 3.14 -9.22
N PRO A 78 -3.74 2.02 -8.53
CA PRO A 78 -4.55 0.81 -8.63
C PRO A 78 -5.99 1.07 -8.24
N VAL A 79 -6.94 0.44 -8.94
CA VAL A 79 -8.36 0.46 -8.58
C VAL A 79 -8.70 -0.60 -7.56
N MET A 80 -7.88 -1.65 -7.46
CA MET A 80 -7.97 -2.65 -6.40
C MET A 80 -6.59 -3.08 -5.94
N ILE A 81 -6.50 -3.34 -4.64
CA ILE A 81 -5.33 -3.93 -3.99
C ILE A 81 -5.78 -5.20 -3.29
N ARG A 82 -4.97 -6.24 -3.39
CA ARG A 82 -5.19 -7.52 -2.73
C ARG A 82 -4.00 -7.87 -1.86
N LEU A 83 -4.28 -8.28 -0.64
CA LEU A 83 -3.29 -8.83 0.28
C LEU A 83 -3.57 -10.30 0.53
N GLN A 84 -2.64 -11.14 0.07
CA GLN A 84 -2.66 -12.58 0.31
C GLN A 84 -1.49 -12.98 1.19
N MET A 85 -1.77 -13.78 2.22
CA MET A 85 -0.76 -14.31 3.12
C MET A 85 -1.07 -15.75 3.50
N ARG A 86 -0.02 -16.56 3.57
CA ARG A 86 -0.02 -17.88 4.19
C ARG A 86 0.73 -17.78 5.52
N MET A 87 0.04 -18.15 6.58
CA MET A 87 0.62 -18.23 7.92
C MET A 87 1.48 -19.50 8.05
N LYS A 88 2.45 -19.48 8.97
CA LYS A 88 3.21 -20.69 9.31
C LYS A 88 2.29 -21.78 9.87
N GLU A 89 2.70 -23.04 9.73
CA GLU A 89 1.91 -24.22 10.16
C GLU A 89 1.63 -24.24 11.67
N ASP A 90 2.51 -23.65 12.47
CA ASP A 90 2.36 -23.51 13.92
C ASP A 90 1.47 -22.31 14.33
N SER A 91 1.03 -21.50 13.37
CA SER A 91 0.11 -20.40 13.61
C SER A 91 -1.32 -20.91 13.79
N ARG A 92 -2.03 -20.32 14.76
CA ARG A 92 -3.48 -20.53 14.93
C ARG A 92 -4.33 -19.58 14.09
N LEU A 93 -3.70 -18.63 13.40
CA LEU A 93 -4.38 -17.67 12.54
C LEU A 93 -4.52 -18.24 11.13
N VAL A 94 -5.74 -18.18 10.59
CA VAL A 94 -6.01 -18.35 9.17
C VAL A 94 -6.25 -16.95 8.59
N TRP A 95 -5.42 -16.55 7.62
CA TRP A 95 -5.56 -15.26 6.96
C TRP A 95 -6.48 -15.40 5.74
N PRO A 96 -7.53 -14.56 5.60
CA PRO A 96 -8.36 -14.55 4.41
C PRO A 96 -7.67 -13.79 3.27
N THR A 97 -8.06 -14.03 2.02
CA THR A 97 -7.76 -13.07 0.95
C THR A 97 -8.46 -11.75 1.26
N LEU A 98 -7.69 -10.67 1.35
CA LEU A 98 -8.20 -9.32 1.60
C LEU A 98 -8.16 -8.54 0.29
N ASP A 99 -9.34 -8.25 -0.28
CA ASP A 99 -9.49 -7.42 -1.47
C ASP A 99 -10.06 -6.05 -1.06
N VAL A 100 -9.37 -4.98 -1.47
CA VAL A 100 -9.73 -3.59 -1.16
C VAL A 100 -9.92 -2.83 -2.47
N ALA A 101 -11.12 -2.27 -2.67
CA ALA A 101 -11.38 -1.36 -3.76
C ALA A 101 -10.94 0.06 -3.37
N MET A 102 -10.17 0.70 -4.25
CA MET A 102 -9.69 2.06 -4.06
C MET A 102 -10.75 3.05 -4.53
N VAL A 103 -11.10 4.03 -3.70
CA VAL A 103 -11.92 5.15 -4.13
C VAL A 103 -11.00 6.12 -4.86
N VAL A 104 -10.86 5.93 -6.17
CA VAL A 104 -10.08 6.81 -7.04
C VAL A 104 -11.06 7.81 -7.65
N ASP A 105 -10.85 9.11 -7.40
CA ASP A 105 -11.65 10.15 -8.08
C ASP A 105 -11.34 10.06 -9.58
N ALA A 106 -12.36 10.06 -10.44
CA ALA A 106 -12.24 9.78 -11.88
C ALA A 106 -11.32 10.76 -12.63
N GLY A 107 -10.94 11.88 -12.00
CA GLY A 107 -9.93 12.82 -12.50
C GLY A 107 -8.47 12.42 -12.23
N SER A 108 -8.20 11.39 -11.42
CA SER A 108 -6.85 10.97 -11.01
C SER A 108 -6.33 9.72 -11.74
N THR A 109 -7.17 9.00 -12.47
CA THR A 109 -6.80 7.81 -13.27
C THR A 109 -6.17 8.15 -14.63
N ARG A 110 -6.08 9.43 -15.01
CA ARG A 110 -5.36 9.87 -16.21
C ARG A 110 -4.37 10.95 -15.83
N GLY A 111 -3.16 10.54 -15.50
CA GLY A 111 -1.93 11.34 -15.51
C GLY A 111 -2.04 12.73 -14.90
N ASN A 112 -1.65 12.85 -13.64
CA ASN A 112 -0.95 14.04 -13.18
C ASN A 112 0.35 13.62 -12.50
N ALA A 113 1.39 13.41 -13.31
CA ALA A 113 2.76 13.67 -12.89
C ALA A 113 2.85 15.18 -12.62
N GLY A 114 2.48 15.57 -11.40
CA GLY A 114 2.32 16.96 -10.98
C GLY A 114 1.49 17.02 -9.71
N GLY A 115 2.19 17.12 -8.57
CA GLY A 115 1.62 17.03 -7.23
C GLY A 115 0.27 17.75 -7.09
N THR A 116 -0.74 17.00 -6.68
CA THR A 116 -2.03 17.56 -6.30
C THR A 116 -2.18 17.42 -4.78
N PHE A 117 -1.80 18.49 -4.10
CA PHE A 117 -2.10 18.73 -2.68
C PHE A 117 -3.57 19.09 -2.55
N PHE A 118 -4.31 18.40 -1.68
CA PHE A 118 -5.65 18.84 -1.30
C PHE A 118 -5.54 19.92 -0.22
N ASN A 119 -5.71 21.19 -0.62
CA ASN A 119 -5.93 22.31 0.30
C ASN A 119 -7.43 22.62 0.36
N THR A 120 -8.08 22.28 1.48
CA THR A 120 -9.41 22.80 1.78
C THR A 120 -9.28 23.93 2.79
N GLN A 121 -9.30 25.17 2.30
CA GLN A 121 -9.63 26.34 3.11
C GLN A 121 -11.15 26.53 3.07
N THR A 122 -11.77 26.58 4.24
CA THR A 122 -13.13 27.10 4.40
C THR A 122 -13.03 28.52 4.97
N GLN A 123 -13.82 29.42 4.40
CA GLN A 123 -13.98 30.83 4.78
C GLN A 123 -14.41 31.02 6.24
#